data_AF-A0ABD6ARQ8-F1
#
_entry.id   AF-A0ABD6ARQ8-F1
#
_cell.length_a   1.000
_cell.length_b   1.000
_cell.length_c   1.000
_cell.angle_alpha   90.00
_cell.angle_beta   90.00
_cell.angle_gamma   90.00
#
_symmetry.space_group_name_H-M   'P 1'
#
loop_
_entity.id
_entity.type
_entity.pdbx_description
1 polymer ?
#
loop_
_entity_poly.entity_id
_entity_poly.type
_entity_poly.pdbx_seq_one_letter_code
_entity_poly.pdbx_strand_id
1 'polypeptide(L)'
;MSDIVSTVSHWPGVRVEPHRFGGREFAVGGREFGHVHGTRHVDVPLTRPVRDVLVAERVTDVHHLYPESGWVSYYLDVGSESGALRLLRLSYLHHVASLKRRATKRGESLGVLDGVDVAAELDALDPSDDLRTAFGPVPA
;
A
#
# COMPACT_ATOMS: atom_id res chain seq x y z
N MET A 1 -9.31 -12.38 -14.44
CA MET A 1 -8.49 -12.36 -13.21
C MET A 1 -7.33 -11.43 -13.45
N SER A 2 -7.23 -10.35 -12.68
CA SER A 2 -6.08 -9.43 -12.77
C SER A 2 -4.93 -10.04 -12.00
N ASP A 3 -3.77 -10.20 -12.63
CA ASP A 3 -2.56 -10.59 -11.90
C ASP A 3 -2.11 -9.40 -11.03
N ILE A 4 -2.10 -9.58 -9.71
CA ILE A 4 -1.67 -8.58 -8.73
C ILE A 4 -0.26 -8.10 -9.05
N VAL A 5 0.66 -9.02 -9.38
CA VAL A 5 2.05 -8.67 -9.68
C VAL A 5 2.11 -7.81 -10.94
N SER A 6 1.45 -8.23 -12.01
CA SER A 6 1.35 -7.44 -13.24
C SER A 6 0.67 -6.10 -13.02
N THR A 7 -0.33 -5.99 -12.16
CA THR A 7 -1.02 -4.71 -11.92
C THR A 7 -0.10 -3.73 -11.19
N VAL A 8 0.52 -4.19 -10.11
CA VAL A 8 1.35 -3.37 -9.23
C VAL A 8 2.67 -2.98 -9.91
N SER A 9 3.21 -3.81 -10.80
CA SER A 9 4.45 -3.50 -11.54
C SER A 9 4.34 -2.28 -12.46
N HIS A 10 3.12 -1.89 -12.85
CA HIS A 10 2.87 -0.72 -13.69
C HIS A 10 2.67 0.56 -12.89
N TRP A 11 2.66 0.51 -11.55
CA TRP A 11 2.53 1.71 -10.74
C TRP A 11 3.80 2.57 -10.80
N PRO A 12 3.68 3.90 -10.80
CA PRO A 12 4.82 4.80 -10.91
C PRO A 12 5.90 4.52 -9.86
N GLY A 13 7.14 4.33 -10.32
CA GLY A 13 8.31 4.16 -9.45
C GLY A 13 8.36 2.82 -8.69
N VAL A 14 7.49 1.87 -8.99
CA VAL A 14 7.51 0.54 -8.36
C VAL A 14 8.63 -0.33 -8.93
N ARG A 15 9.30 -1.05 -8.04
CA ARG A 15 10.17 -2.19 -8.35
C ARG A 15 9.56 -3.47 -7.80
N VAL A 16 9.72 -4.56 -8.55
CA VAL A 16 9.22 -5.87 -8.16
C VAL A 16 10.36 -6.87 -8.04
N GLU A 17 10.64 -7.33 -6.84
CA GLU A 17 11.82 -8.15 -6.53
C GLU A 17 11.39 -9.52 -5.94
N PRO A 18 12.26 -10.54 -5.98
CA PRO A 18 12.03 -11.77 -5.22
C PRO A 18 12.04 -11.47 -3.73
N HIS A 19 11.02 -11.94 -3.00
CA HIS A 19 10.96 -11.76 -1.55
C HIS A 19 11.73 -12.89 -0.84
N ARG A 20 12.48 -12.57 0.22
CA ARG A 20 13.38 -13.51 0.94
C ARG A 20 12.68 -14.72 1.57
N PHE A 21 11.37 -14.63 1.80
CA PHE A 21 10.55 -15.72 2.35
C PHE A 21 9.70 -16.41 1.29
N GLY A 22 10.04 -16.21 0.01
CA GLY A 22 9.21 -16.60 -1.13
C GLY A 22 8.19 -15.52 -1.48
N GLY A 23 7.74 -15.52 -2.74
CA GLY A 23 6.82 -14.52 -3.26
C GLY A 23 7.50 -13.37 -4.01
N ARG A 24 6.74 -12.30 -4.26
CA ARG A 24 7.21 -11.07 -4.93
C ARG A 24 7.00 -9.87 -4.02
N GLU A 25 8.07 -9.12 -3.77
CA GLU A 25 8.07 -7.87 -3.03
C GLU A 25 7.83 -6.69 -3.97
N PHE A 26 7.07 -5.71 -3.50
CA PHE A 26 6.83 -4.44 -4.17
C PHE A 26 7.46 -3.30 -3.36
N ALA A 27 8.31 -2.51 -4.01
CA ALA A 27 9.01 -1.40 -3.37
C ALA A 27 8.89 -0.10 -4.16
N VAL A 28 8.83 1.03 -3.45
CA VAL A 28 8.83 2.38 -4.04
C VAL A 28 9.75 3.30 -3.22
N GLY A 29 10.60 4.06 -3.89
CA GLY A 29 11.61 4.91 -3.22
C GLY A 29 12.55 4.14 -2.30
N GLY A 30 12.83 2.87 -2.62
CA GLY A 30 13.73 2.00 -1.83
C GLY A 30 13.12 1.42 -0.55
N ARG A 31 11.79 1.43 -0.41
CA ARG A 31 11.09 0.82 0.72
C ARG A 31 9.98 -0.09 0.23
N GLU A 32 9.88 -1.27 0.84
CA GLU A 32 8.76 -2.18 0.67
C GLU A 32 7.44 -1.52 1.08
N PHE A 33 6.40 -1.71 0.26
CA PHE A 33 5.02 -1.34 0.59
C PHE A 33 4.05 -2.54 0.53
N GLY A 34 4.56 -3.74 0.26
CA GLY A 34 3.83 -4.99 0.37
C GLY A 34 4.47 -6.10 -0.44
N HIS A 35 4.02 -7.33 -0.21
CA HIS A 35 4.47 -8.48 -0.97
C HIS A 35 3.38 -9.55 -1.07
N VAL A 36 3.48 -10.38 -2.11
CA VAL A 36 2.50 -11.44 -2.40
C VAL A 36 3.13 -12.83 -2.37
N HIS A 37 2.48 -13.76 -1.66
CA HIS A 37 2.91 -15.16 -1.52
C HIS A 37 2.24 -16.08 -2.55
N GLY A 38 2.54 -15.84 -3.84
CA GLY A 38 1.91 -16.57 -4.94
C GLY A 38 0.43 -16.21 -5.07
N THR A 39 -0.46 -17.19 -4.99
CA THR A 39 -1.92 -16.98 -5.08
C THR A 39 -2.62 -17.09 -3.72
N ARG A 40 -1.88 -17.03 -2.60
CA ARG A 40 -2.42 -17.34 -1.26
C ARG A 40 -2.81 -16.10 -0.46
N HIS A 41 -1.91 -15.14 -0.32
CA HIS A 41 -2.15 -13.94 0.46
C HIS A 41 -1.16 -12.83 0.09
N VAL A 42 -1.49 -11.61 0.51
CA VAL A 42 -0.65 -10.43 0.44
C VAL A 42 -0.40 -9.93 1.86
N ASP A 43 0.85 -9.62 2.18
CA ASP A 43 1.20 -8.91 3.39
C ASP A 43 1.48 -7.44 3.05
N VAL A 44 0.88 -6.53 3.82
CA VAL A 44 0.94 -5.08 3.55
C VAL A 44 1.39 -4.34 4.81
N PRO A 45 2.57 -3.68 4.79
CA PRO A 45 2.95 -2.74 5.85
C PRO A 45 2.09 -1.49 5.79
N LEU A 46 1.38 -1.19 6.88
CA LEU A 46 0.64 0.06 7.08
C LEU A 46 1.10 0.75 8.36
N THR A 47 0.58 1.96 8.62
CA THR A 47 0.69 2.56 9.95
C THR A 47 -0.31 1.89 10.90
N ARG A 48 -0.01 1.86 12.20
CA ARG A 48 -0.94 1.30 13.20
C ARG A 48 -2.35 1.94 13.13
N PRO A 49 -2.49 3.29 13.06
CA PRO A 49 -3.83 3.90 12.95
C PRO A 49 -4.62 3.43 11.73
N VAL A 50 -3.97 3.35 10.56
CA VAL A 50 -4.62 2.86 9.33
C VAL A 50 -5.04 1.40 9.47
N ARG A 51 -4.15 0.58 10.03
CA ARG A 51 -4.45 -0.83 10.31
C ARG A 51 -5.64 -0.98 11.24
N ASP A 52 -5.66 -0.24 12.35
CA ASP A 52 -6.70 -0.35 13.38
C ASP A 52 -8.09 -0.03 12.80
N VAL A 53 -8.19 1.00 11.95
CA VAL A 53 -9.43 1.32 11.23
C VAL A 53 -9.85 0.19 10.28
N LEU A 54 -8.95 -0.30 9.44
CA LEU A 54 -9.27 -1.36 8.47
C LEU A 54 -9.72 -2.67 9.14
N VAL A 55 -9.15 -2.99 10.31
CA VAL A 55 -9.57 -4.15 11.11
C VAL A 55 -10.95 -3.90 11.75
N ALA A 56 -11.18 -2.71 12.31
CA ALA A 56 -12.48 -2.35 12.87
C ALA A 56 -13.61 -2.38 11.82
N GLU A 57 -13.30 -1.97 10.59
CA GLU A 57 -14.20 -2.00 9.42
C GLU A 57 -14.31 -3.38 8.77
N ARG A 58 -13.59 -4.39 9.26
CA ARG A 58 -13.56 -5.76 8.73
C ARG A 58 -13.10 -5.85 7.27
N VAL A 59 -12.24 -4.93 6.84
CA VAL A 59 -11.64 -4.96 5.50
C VAL A 59 -10.51 -5.98 5.42
N THR A 60 -9.78 -6.19 6.51
CA THR A 60 -8.66 -7.14 6.61
C THR A 60 -8.42 -7.52 8.07
N ASP A 61 -7.61 -8.56 8.29
CA ASP A 61 -7.13 -8.95 9.62
C ASP A 61 -5.72 -8.45 9.93
N VAL A 62 -5.36 -8.49 11.22
CA VAL A 62 -3.99 -8.23 11.68
C VAL A 62 -3.00 -9.25 11.11
N HIS A 63 -1.74 -8.87 10.92
CA HIS A 63 -0.71 -9.81 10.48
C HIS A 63 -0.52 -10.96 11.49
N HIS A 64 -0.56 -12.20 11.01
CA HIS A 64 -0.58 -13.40 11.85
C HIS A 64 0.68 -13.61 12.70
N LEU A 65 1.88 -13.21 12.21
CA LEU A 65 3.14 -13.27 12.98
C LEU A 65 3.43 -11.99 13.77
N TYR A 66 2.86 -10.85 13.37
CA TYR A 66 3.20 -9.54 13.91
C TYR A 66 1.93 -8.76 14.25
N PRO A 67 1.05 -9.31 15.11
CA PRO A 67 -0.29 -8.76 15.34
C PRO A 67 -0.27 -7.38 16.02
N GLU A 68 0.82 -7.03 16.70
CA GLU A 68 0.98 -5.71 17.31
C GLU A 68 1.60 -4.67 16.34
N SER A 69 2.06 -5.07 15.15
CA SER A 69 2.59 -4.14 14.16
C SER A 69 1.46 -3.44 13.39
N GLY A 70 1.81 -2.52 12.49
CA GLY A 70 0.85 -1.99 11.51
C GLY A 70 0.60 -2.91 10.31
N TRP A 71 1.21 -4.10 10.28
CA TRP A 71 1.06 -5.02 9.15
C TRP A 71 -0.29 -5.72 9.17
N VAL A 72 -0.80 -6.00 7.97
CA VAL A 72 -1.98 -6.83 7.73
C VAL A 72 -1.62 -7.98 6.80
N SER A 73 -2.31 -9.12 6.98
CA SER A 73 -2.28 -10.24 6.04
C SER A 73 -3.66 -10.36 5.40
N TYR A 74 -3.73 -10.31 4.07
CA TYR A 74 -4.98 -10.41 3.32
C TYR A 74 -4.98 -11.69 2.48
N TYR A 75 -5.85 -12.64 2.82
CA TYR A 75 -5.95 -13.92 2.12
C TYR A 75 -6.70 -13.77 0.79
N LEU A 76 -6.18 -14.45 -0.23
CA LEU A 76 -6.71 -14.44 -1.58
C LEU A 76 -7.67 -15.61 -1.77
N ASP A 77 -8.89 -15.27 -2.15
CA ASP A 77 -9.96 -16.16 -2.57
C ASP A 77 -10.42 -15.74 -3.96
N VAL A 78 -11.30 -16.53 -4.58
CA VAL A 78 -11.85 -16.20 -5.90
C VAL A 78 -12.55 -14.84 -5.86
N GLY A 79 -12.00 -13.86 -6.57
CA GLY A 79 -12.57 -12.50 -6.69
C GLY A 79 -12.11 -11.50 -5.64
N SER A 80 -11.19 -11.86 -4.72
CA SER A 80 -10.69 -10.94 -3.69
C SER A 80 -9.48 -10.10 -4.12
N GLU A 81 -9.04 -10.21 -5.38
CA GLU A 81 -7.89 -9.47 -5.91
C GLU A 81 -8.05 -7.96 -5.82
N SER A 82 -9.28 -7.45 -5.97
CA SER A 82 -9.57 -6.01 -5.83
C SER A 82 -9.33 -5.50 -4.40
N GLY A 83 -9.65 -6.30 -3.38
CA GLY A 83 -9.36 -5.98 -1.98
C GLY A 83 -7.86 -5.93 -1.71
N ALA A 84 -7.11 -6.91 -2.22
CA ALA A 84 -5.65 -6.91 -2.12
C ALA A 84 -5.01 -5.69 -2.81
N LEU A 85 -5.47 -5.36 -4.03
CA LEU A 85 -5.00 -4.18 -4.76
C LEU A 85 -5.33 -2.87 -4.04
N ARG A 86 -6.50 -2.77 -3.39
CA ARG A 86 -6.87 -1.61 -2.58
C ARG A 86 -5.91 -1.42 -1.40
N LEU A 87 -5.58 -2.48 -0.67
CA LEU A 87 -4.65 -2.42 0.47
C LEU A 87 -3.22 -2.04 0.02
N LEU A 88 -2.74 -2.67 -1.06
CA LEU A 88 -1.44 -2.35 -1.66
C LEU A 88 -1.37 -0.90 -2.12
N ARG A 89 -2.46 -0.39 -2.73
CA ARG A 89 -2.52 1.00 -3.21
C ARG A 89 -2.48 1.98 -2.04
N LEU A 90 -3.17 1.68 -0.94
CA LEU A 90 -3.14 2.49 0.26
C LEU A 90 -1.71 2.61 0.85
N SER A 91 -0.99 1.48 0.96
CA SER A 91 0.40 1.51 1.43
C SER A 91 1.34 2.25 0.46
N TYR A 92 1.20 2.00 -0.84
CA TYR A 92 1.92 2.73 -1.88
C TYR A 92 1.75 4.25 -1.76
N LEU A 93 0.50 4.71 -1.63
CA LEU A 93 0.18 6.13 -1.47
C LEU A 93 0.81 6.73 -0.22
N HIS A 94 0.82 6.01 0.90
CA HIS A 94 1.46 6.48 2.13
C HIS A 94 2.98 6.69 1.95
N HIS A 95 3.63 5.79 1.20
CA HIS A 95 5.05 5.91 0.86
C HIS A 95 5.31 7.08 -0.09
N VAL A 96 4.51 7.25 -1.15
CA VAL A 96 4.61 8.37 -2.09
C VAL A 96 4.39 9.70 -1.37
N ALA A 97 3.36 9.79 -0.52
CA ALA A 97 3.10 10.98 0.29
C ALA A 97 4.31 11.37 1.14
N SER A 98 4.94 10.37 1.78
CA SER A 98 6.13 10.56 2.60
C SER A 98 7.38 10.92 1.80
N LEU A 99 7.50 10.46 0.56
CA LEU A 99 8.55 10.87 -0.37
C LEU A 99 8.34 12.32 -0.82
N LYS A 100 7.13 12.66 -1.28
CA LYS A 100 6.77 14.02 -1.73
C LYS A 100 7.02 15.07 -0.66
N ARG A 101 6.53 14.86 0.57
CA ARG A 101 6.79 15.77 1.71
C ARG A 101 8.28 16.02 1.96
N ARG A 102 9.11 14.99 1.80
CA ARG A 102 10.57 15.08 1.97
C ARG A 102 11.23 15.81 0.81
N ALA A 103 10.78 15.57 -0.42
CA ALA A 103 11.29 16.21 -1.63
C ALA A 103 10.94 17.70 -1.67
N THR A 104 9.71 18.08 -1.34
CA THR A 104 9.29 19.49 -1.22
C THR A 104 10.17 20.26 -0.23
N LYS A 105 10.47 19.68 0.94
CA LYS A 105 11.36 20.30 1.93
C LYS A 105 12.79 20.51 1.43
N ARG A 106 13.25 19.70 0.47
CA ARG A 106 14.60 19.77 -0.10
C ARG A 106 14.66 20.46 -1.47
N GLY A 107 13.51 20.84 -2.06
CA GLY A 107 13.46 21.37 -3.42
C GLY A 107 13.88 20.36 -4.49
N GLU A 108 13.63 19.06 -4.26
CA GLU A 108 14.04 17.98 -5.17
C GLU A 108 12.84 17.46 -5.98
N SER A 109 13.08 17.04 -7.23
CA SER A 109 12.12 16.28 -8.03
C SER A 109 12.21 14.78 -7.72
N LEU A 110 11.07 14.09 -7.72
CA LEU A 110 10.99 12.63 -7.60
C LEU A 110 10.77 11.93 -8.95
N GLY A 111 10.90 12.66 -10.05
CA GLY A 111 10.70 12.15 -11.40
C GLY A 111 9.27 11.67 -11.61
N VAL A 112 9.09 10.40 -11.97
CA VAL A 112 7.76 9.84 -12.28
C VAL A 112 6.76 9.96 -11.11
N LEU A 113 7.25 10.01 -9.86
CA LEU A 113 6.40 10.15 -8.68
C LEU A 113 5.84 11.56 -8.51
N ASP A 114 6.41 12.58 -9.17
CA ASP A 114 5.87 13.94 -9.11
C ASP A 114 4.45 13.98 -9.69
N GLY A 115 4.17 13.16 -10.71
CA GLY A 115 2.86 13.03 -11.36
C GLY A 115 1.81 12.20 -10.61
N VAL A 116 2.13 11.61 -9.46
CA VAL A 116 1.16 10.85 -8.65
C VAL A 116 0.34 11.81 -7.80
N ASP A 117 -0.94 11.98 -8.13
CA ASP A 117 -1.88 12.75 -7.31
C ASP A 117 -2.36 11.90 -6.13
N VAL A 118 -1.67 12.04 -4.99
CA VAL A 118 -1.96 11.24 -3.80
C VAL A 118 -3.37 11.50 -3.28
N ALA A 119 -3.87 12.73 -3.38
CA ALA A 119 -5.19 13.09 -2.87
C ALA A 119 -6.28 12.47 -3.74
N ALA A 120 -6.23 12.69 -5.06
CA ALA A 120 -7.21 12.14 -5.99
C ALA A 120 -7.21 10.61 -6.01
N GLU A 121 -6.02 9.99 -5.93
CA GLU A 121 -5.93 8.54 -5.88
C GLU A 121 -6.41 7.96 -4.54
N LEU A 122 -6.20 8.64 -3.42
CA LEU A 122 -6.76 8.25 -2.14
C LEU A 122 -8.30 8.36 -2.17
N ASP A 123 -8.84 9.44 -2.73
CA ASP A 123 -10.28 9.62 -2.93
C ASP A 123 -10.88 8.50 -3.80
N ALA A 124 -10.18 8.08 -4.85
CA ALA A 124 -10.60 6.98 -5.73
C ALA A 124 -10.65 5.61 -5.02
N LEU A 125 -10.01 5.45 -3.86
CA LEU A 125 -10.16 4.25 -3.03
C LEU A 125 -11.45 4.25 -2.20
N ASP A 126 -12.23 5.34 -2.25
CA ASP A 126 -13.44 5.55 -1.43
C ASP A 126 -13.22 5.19 0.06
N PRO A 127 -12.24 5.84 0.73
CA PRO A 127 -11.97 5.60 2.14
C PRO A 127 -13.04 6.25 3.01
N SER A 128 -13.40 5.59 4.11
CA SER A 128 -14.18 6.18 5.19
C SER A 128 -13.49 7.42 5.77
N ASP A 129 -14.24 8.28 6.46
CA ASP A 129 -13.69 9.46 7.13
C ASP A 129 -12.64 9.08 8.18
N ASP A 130 -12.84 7.96 8.88
CA ASP A 130 -11.88 7.42 9.85
C ASP A 130 -10.59 6.98 9.15
N LEU A 131 -10.71 6.32 7.99
CA LEU A 131 -9.54 5.88 7.21
C LEU A 131 -8.78 7.08 6.62
N ARG A 132 -9.48 8.11 6.14
CA ARG A 132 -8.88 9.38 5.70
C ARG A 132 -8.11 10.05 6.85
N THR A 133 -8.73 10.11 8.02
CA THR A 133 -8.12 10.69 9.23
C THR A 133 -6.88 9.90 9.65
N ALA A 134 -6.96 8.57 9.64
CA ALA A 134 -5.85 7.69 9.99
C ALA A 134 -4.69 7.73 8.99
N PHE A 135 -4.98 7.89 7.69
CA PHE A 135 -3.96 8.08 6.65
C PHE A 135 -3.17 9.37 6.87
N GLY A 136 -3.84 10.40 7.38
CA GLY A 136 -3.25 11.69 7.70
C GLY A 136 -3.12 12.62 6.49
N PRO A 137 -2.37 13.73 6.62
CA PRO A 137 -2.34 14.78 5.61
C PRO A 137 -1.68 14.30 4.32
N VAL A 138 -2.38 14.50 3.20
CA VAL A 138 -1.86 14.28 1.84
C VAL A 138 -1.09 15.52 1.38
N PRO A 139 0.11 15.37 0.78
CA PRO A 139 0.76 16.49 0.13
C PRO A 139 -0.07 16.95 -1.07
N ALA A 140 -0.06 18.26 -1.33
CA ALA A 140 -0.60 18.85 -2.55
C ALA A 140 0.14 18.34 -3.80
#